data_AF-A0A7J6K2L7-F1
#
_entry.id   AF-A0A7J6K2L7-F1
#
_cell.length_a   1.000
_cell.length_b   1.000
_cell.length_c   1.000
_cell.angle_alpha   90.00
_cell.angle_beta   90.00
_cell.angle_gamma   90.00
#
_symmetry.space_group_name_H-M   'P 1'
#
loop_
_entity.id
_entity.type
_entity.pdbx_description
1 polymer ?
#
loop_
_entity_poly.entity_id
_entity_poly.type
_entity_poly.pdbx_seq_one_letter_code
_entity_poly.pdbx_strand_id
1 'polypeptide(L)'
;MYADAPIAGHPTEALVGGQNGYPAIPTSAAHIAEQMESGGARVEETLVRLNCKYQTLFFCAGMAAVTAGVIGGLTSLLTLQLACLVNSTFLLVFGFVMMLLDVPGAPRWAGRYRSSIRKYFRFLTRLTGKALWLLFLGSMTAVTLWPSNRQAHALLFFTICLSFFVSSVAIVGLLIAIRKSLRLEKVRKAILMSCKGAYIDVYRKYAMTDPQHGMQFEEFNRLCADVTGGRLQFDITDLGIIYNALDDHQKSAINEREFSEWMTGSMTYL
;
A
#
# COMPACT_ATOMS: atom_id res chain seq x y z
N MET A 1 8.83 -83.53 -5.73
CA MET A 1 10.14 -83.04 -6.21
C MET A 1 9.99 -82.75 -7.70
N TYR A 2 9.49 -81.56 -8.04
CA TYR A 2 9.30 -80.98 -9.38
C TYR A 2 9.12 -79.47 -9.12
N ALA A 3 9.91 -78.52 -9.64
CA ALA A 3 10.23 -78.11 -11.01
C ALA A 3 9.42 -76.87 -11.43
N ASP A 4 10.17 -75.93 -12.03
CA ASP A 4 9.80 -74.87 -12.97
C ASP A 4 9.08 -73.57 -12.53
N ALA A 5 9.73 -72.45 -12.90
CA ALA A 5 9.27 -71.06 -13.04
C ALA A 5 8.37 -70.91 -14.31
N PRO A 6 7.90 -69.72 -14.84
CA PRO A 6 8.33 -68.33 -14.59
C PRO A 6 7.24 -67.20 -14.78
N ILE A 7 7.68 -65.92 -14.80
CA ILE A 7 7.16 -64.72 -15.54
C ILE A 7 6.16 -63.72 -14.89
N ALA A 8 6.65 -62.46 -14.84
CA ALA A 8 6.06 -61.12 -15.00
C ALA A 8 4.89 -60.58 -14.15
N GLY A 9 4.99 -59.27 -13.88
CA GLY A 9 3.84 -58.40 -13.66
C GLY A 9 4.14 -57.22 -12.72
N HIS A 10 4.34 -56.03 -13.27
CA HIS A 10 4.07 -54.80 -12.52
C HIS A 10 2.57 -54.72 -12.20
N PRO A 11 2.19 -54.11 -11.06
CA PRO A 11 1.22 -53.02 -11.15
C PRO A 11 1.59 -51.81 -10.26
N THR A 12 1.49 -50.65 -10.90
CA THR A 12 0.73 -49.44 -10.55
C THR A 12 0.16 -49.22 -9.13
N GLU A 13 0.16 -47.93 -8.78
CA GLU A 13 -0.81 -47.18 -7.94
C GLU A 13 -0.67 -47.15 -6.40
N ALA A 14 -0.19 -45.99 -5.91
CA ALA A 14 -0.88 -45.18 -4.89
C ALA A 14 -0.30 -43.74 -4.95
N LEU A 15 -0.92 -42.80 -5.67
CA LEU A 15 -1.96 -41.86 -5.18
C LEU A 15 -1.56 -41.05 -3.93
N VAL A 16 -0.90 -39.92 -4.16
CA VAL A 16 -1.13 -38.64 -3.45
C VAL A 16 -0.99 -37.56 -4.54
N GLY A 17 -2.03 -36.93 -5.09
CA GLY A 17 -3.26 -36.45 -4.46
C GLY A 17 -3.13 -34.96 -4.19
N GLY A 18 -3.37 -34.12 -5.20
CA GLY A 18 -3.38 -32.66 -5.03
C GLY A 18 -3.28 -31.86 -6.34
N GLN A 19 -4.25 -32.02 -7.25
CA GLN A 19 -4.50 -31.12 -8.36
C GLN A 19 -4.76 -29.70 -7.83
N ASN A 20 -3.71 -28.91 -7.76
CA ASN A 20 -3.79 -27.47 -7.51
C ASN A 20 -3.91 -26.78 -8.86
N GLY A 21 -5.14 -26.41 -9.24
CA GLY A 21 -5.49 -25.71 -10.49
C GLY A 21 -5.03 -24.26 -10.54
N TYR A 22 -3.79 -23.98 -10.11
CA TYR A 22 -3.14 -22.71 -10.40
C TYR A 22 -2.57 -22.77 -11.82
N PRO A 23 -2.69 -21.72 -12.66
CA PRO A 23 -1.62 -21.47 -13.60
C PRO A 23 -0.34 -21.35 -12.76
N ALA A 24 0.68 -22.16 -13.08
CA ALA A 24 1.93 -22.14 -12.34
C ALA A 24 2.48 -20.71 -12.35
N ILE A 25 2.34 -20.00 -11.23
CA ILE A 25 3.11 -18.78 -11.00
C ILE A 25 4.55 -19.26 -11.13
N PRO A 26 5.39 -18.64 -12.00
CA PRO A 26 6.80 -19.00 -12.03
C PRO A 26 7.28 -18.95 -10.59
N THR A 27 7.81 -20.06 -10.07
CA THR A 27 8.11 -20.28 -8.64
C THR A 27 8.83 -19.09 -7.99
N SER A 28 9.61 -18.36 -8.79
CA SER A 28 10.22 -17.08 -8.46
C SER A 28 9.25 -15.97 -8.00
N ALA A 29 8.14 -15.71 -8.71
CA ALA A 29 7.22 -14.63 -8.38
C ALA A 29 6.39 -14.91 -7.11
N ALA A 30 6.02 -16.17 -6.88
CA ALA A 30 5.37 -16.58 -5.63
C ALA A 30 6.32 -16.41 -4.43
N HIS A 31 7.58 -16.81 -4.60
CA HIS A 31 8.61 -16.65 -3.58
C HIS A 31 8.90 -15.17 -3.27
N ILE A 32 8.96 -14.30 -4.29
CA ILE A 32 9.13 -12.85 -4.09
C ILE A 32 7.94 -12.27 -3.32
N ALA A 33 6.71 -12.65 -3.67
CA ALA A 33 5.51 -12.15 -2.96
C ALA A 33 5.54 -12.55 -1.46
N GLU A 34 5.96 -13.76 -1.15
CA GLU A 34 6.12 -14.25 0.23
C GLU A 34 7.24 -13.50 0.99
N GLN A 35 8.37 -13.23 0.33
CA GLN A 35 9.44 -12.41 0.91
C GLN A 35 8.99 -10.97 1.18
N MET A 36 8.22 -10.36 0.27
CA MET A 36 7.70 -9.00 0.45
C MET A 36 6.66 -8.94 1.57
N GLU A 37 5.78 -9.94 1.65
CA GLU A 37 4.76 -10.02 2.69
C GLU A 37 5.38 -10.21 4.09
N SER A 38 6.39 -11.07 4.20
CA SER A 38 7.14 -11.31 5.44
C SER A 38 8.00 -10.09 5.84
N GLY A 39 8.64 -9.42 4.87
CA GLY A 39 9.36 -8.17 5.09
C GLY A 39 8.45 -7.06 5.62
N GLY A 40 7.30 -6.84 4.98
CA GLY A 40 6.29 -5.89 5.44
C GLY A 40 5.75 -6.25 6.84
N ALA A 41 5.66 -7.55 7.18
CA ALA A 41 5.22 -8.00 8.50
C ALA A 41 6.15 -7.52 9.61
N ARG A 42 7.45 -7.74 9.40
CA ARG A 42 8.50 -7.38 10.36
C ARG A 42 8.55 -5.87 10.56
N VAL A 43 8.38 -5.11 9.49
CA VAL A 43 8.33 -3.64 9.52
C VAL A 43 7.13 -3.16 10.35
N GLU A 44 5.94 -3.69 10.07
CA GLU A 44 4.71 -3.34 10.79
C GLU A 44 4.79 -3.72 12.29
N GLU A 45 5.30 -4.91 12.60
CA GLU A 45 5.53 -5.35 13.97
C GLU A 45 6.52 -4.43 14.71
N THR A 46 7.60 -4.02 14.04
CA THR A 46 8.58 -3.08 14.59
C THR A 46 7.93 -1.72 14.88
N LEU A 47 7.11 -1.21 13.96
CA LEU A 47 6.36 0.04 14.14
C LEU A 47 5.41 -0.03 15.34
N VAL A 48 4.70 -1.14 15.49
CA VAL A 48 3.81 -1.38 16.64
C VAL A 48 4.61 -1.42 17.95
N ARG A 49 5.76 -2.12 17.98
CA ARG A 49 6.65 -2.16 19.16
C ARG A 49 7.17 -0.78 19.55
N LEU A 50 7.42 0.08 18.57
CA LEU A 50 7.83 1.48 18.78
C LEU A 50 6.66 2.42 19.08
N ASN A 51 5.42 1.90 19.16
CA ASN A 51 4.18 2.67 19.29
C ASN A 51 4.08 3.81 18.25
N CYS A 52 4.63 3.57 17.06
CA CYS A 52 4.73 4.57 15.99
C CYS A 52 3.76 4.22 14.86
N LYS A 53 2.78 5.09 14.62
CA LYS A 53 1.84 4.95 13.50
C LYS A 53 2.55 5.36 12.21
N TYR A 54 2.39 4.59 11.14
CA TYR A 54 2.95 4.92 9.82
C TYR A 54 2.48 6.30 9.31
N GLN A 55 1.26 6.73 9.68
CA GLN A 55 0.75 8.07 9.37
C GLN A 55 1.62 9.18 9.98
N THR A 56 2.10 8.99 11.21
CA THR A 56 3.01 9.94 11.86
C THR A 56 4.36 10.00 11.14
N LEU A 57 4.87 8.86 10.67
CA LEU A 57 6.09 8.83 9.87
C LEU A 57 5.95 9.60 8.55
N PHE A 58 4.85 9.40 7.82
CA PHE A 58 4.59 10.15 6.59
C PHE A 58 4.42 11.65 6.84
N PHE A 59 3.75 12.03 7.94
CA PHE A 59 3.67 13.42 8.35
C PHE A 59 5.06 14.02 8.62
N CYS A 60 5.91 13.32 9.37
CA CYS A 60 7.29 13.75 9.63
C CYS A 60 8.12 13.86 8.34
N ALA A 61 7.97 12.91 7.41
CA ALA A 61 8.64 12.97 6.10
C ALA A 61 8.13 14.16 5.25
N GLY A 62 6.83 14.48 5.30
CA GLY A 62 6.26 15.68 4.68
C GLY A 62 6.83 16.97 5.29
N MET A 63 6.92 17.07 6.62
CA MET A 63 7.56 18.21 7.29
C MET A 63 9.04 18.35 6.91
N ALA A 64 9.76 17.24 6.82
CA ALA A 64 11.15 17.22 6.36
C ALA A 64 11.26 17.76 4.94
N ALA A 65 10.41 17.33 4.00
CA ALA A 65 10.37 17.84 2.63
C ALA A 65 10.02 19.34 2.55
N VAL A 66 9.07 19.82 3.37
CA VAL A 66 8.75 21.26 3.46
C VAL A 66 9.97 22.05 3.95
N THR A 67 10.62 21.56 5.01
CA THR A 67 11.83 22.19 5.57
C THR A 67 12.94 22.27 4.51
N ALA A 68 13.13 21.20 3.74
CA ALA A 68 14.06 21.20 2.61
C ALA A 68 13.68 22.23 1.54
N GLY A 69 12.40 22.32 1.18
CA GLY A 69 11.91 23.29 0.20
C GLY A 69 12.14 24.73 0.65
N VAL A 70 11.95 25.05 1.93
CA VAL A 70 12.22 26.38 2.49
C VAL A 70 13.71 26.71 2.43
N ILE A 71 14.58 25.82 2.91
CA ILE A 71 16.04 26.04 2.90
C ILE A 71 16.55 26.17 1.46
N GLY A 72 16.10 25.29 0.56
CA GLY A 72 16.44 25.33 -0.86
C GLY A 72 15.96 26.60 -1.54
N GLY A 73 14.75 27.05 -1.21
CA GLY A 73 14.16 28.29 -1.74
C GLY A 73 14.94 29.52 -1.31
N LEU A 74 15.26 29.64 -0.01
CA LEU A 74 16.08 30.74 0.52
C LEU A 74 17.48 30.76 -0.12
N THR A 75 18.12 29.59 -0.24
CA THR A 75 19.44 29.47 -0.88
C THR A 75 19.36 29.89 -2.35
N SER A 76 18.33 29.45 -3.07
CA SER A 76 18.12 29.77 -4.49
C SER A 76 17.82 31.25 -4.74
N LEU A 77 17.12 31.91 -3.81
CA LEU A 77 16.89 33.36 -3.86
C LEU A 77 18.19 34.14 -3.66
N LEU A 78 19.05 33.69 -2.74
CA LEU A 78 20.36 34.31 -2.50
C LEU A 78 21.33 34.12 -3.68
N THR A 79 21.26 32.98 -4.38
CA THR A 79 22.11 32.69 -5.54
C THR A 79 21.50 33.07 -6.89
N LEU A 80 20.26 33.58 -6.91
CA LEU A 80 19.47 33.92 -8.10
C LEU A 80 19.33 32.77 -9.13
N GLN A 81 19.34 31.53 -8.65
CA GLN A 81 19.19 30.34 -9.49
C GLN A 81 17.70 29.97 -9.68
N LEU A 82 17.09 30.48 -10.75
CA LEU A 82 15.66 30.28 -11.04
C LEU A 82 15.25 28.79 -11.12
N ALA A 83 16.08 27.94 -11.72
CA ALA A 83 15.78 26.51 -11.80
C ALA A 83 15.68 25.84 -10.42
N CYS A 84 16.60 26.17 -9.51
CA CYS A 84 16.59 25.67 -8.14
C CYS A 84 15.40 26.25 -7.34
N LEU A 85 15.00 27.49 -7.63
CA LEU A 85 13.82 28.12 -7.04
C LEU A 85 12.52 27.41 -7.46
N VAL A 86 12.39 27.02 -8.73
CA VAL A 86 11.24 26.24 -9.23
C VAL A 86 11.16 24.89 -8.53
N ASN A 87 12.29 24.16 -8.46
CA ASN A 87 12.35 22.87 -7.77
C ASN A 87 12.02 23.00 -6.27
N SER A 88 12.53 24.03 -5.62
CA SER A 88 12.24 24.32 -4.20
C SER A 88 10.77 24.65 -3.96
N THR A 89 10.17 25.44 -4.85
CA THR A 89 8.74 25.78 -4.80
C THR A 89 7.88 24.53 -4.98
N PHE A 90 8.21 23.68 -5.95
CA PHE A 90 7.55 22.40 -6.17
C PHE A 90 7.65 21.52 -4.92
N LEU A 91 8.86 21.35 -4.37
CA LEU A 91 9.11 20.56 -3.17
C LEU A 91 8.33 21.07 -1.96
N LEU A 92 8.25 22.40 -1.78
CA LEU A 92 7.49 23.03 -0.70
C LEU A 92 5.99 22.76 -0.85
N VAL A 93 5.43 23.02 -2.03
CA VAL A 93 3.98 22.81 -2.29
C VAL A 93 3.60 21.35 -2.09
N PHE A 94 4.35 20.42 -2.69
CA PHE A 94 4.01 18.99 -2.60
C PHE A 94 4.38 18.36 -1.26
N GLY A 95 5.44 18.82 -0.59
CA GLY A 95 5.72 18.47 0.80
C GLY A 95 4.58 18.91 1.73
N PHE A 96 4.04 20.11 1.50
CA PHE A 96 2.91 20.62 2.28
C PHE A 96 1.62 19.84 2.02
N VAL A 97 1.33 19.48 0.76
CA VAL A 97 0.20 18.60 0.41
C VAL A 97 0.31 17.25 1.13
N MET A 98 1.49 16.63 1.13
CA MET A 98 1.71 15.36 1.84
C MET A 98 1.57 15.51 3.35
N MET A 99 2.15 16.58 3.92
CA MET A 99 1.99 16.90 5.32
C MET A 99 0.50 17.04 5.70
N LEU A 100 -0.31 17.78 4.93
CA LEU A 100 -1.74 17.95 5.18
C LEU A 100 -2.52 16.63 5.12
N LEU A 101 -2.19 15.75 4.16
CA LEU A 101 -2.82 14.44 4.04
C LEU A 101 -2.60 13.58 5.29
N ASP A 102 -1.41 13.67 5.90
CA ASP A 102 -1.00 12.79 6.97
C ASP A 102 -1.03 13.42 8.38
N VAL A 103 -1.48 14.69 8.53
CA VAL A 103 -1.64 15.33 9.86
C VAL A 103 -2.36 14.39 10.87
N PRO A 104 -1.74 14.07 12.03
CA PRO A 104 -2.40 13.26 13.04
C PRO A 104 -3.58 14.01 13.66
N GLY A 105 -4.60 13.28 14.13
CA GLY A 105 -5.72 13.86 14.90
C GLY A 105 -6.81 14.58 14.10
N ALA A 106 -6.78 14.50 12.76
CA ALA A 106 -7.83 14.97 11.85
C ALA A 106 -8.50 16.30 12.25
N PRO A 107 -7.73 17.40 12.39
CA PRO A 107 -8.30 18.67 12.81
C PRO A 107 -9.30 19.18 11.77
N ARG A 108 -10.40 19.79 12.25
CA ARG A 108 -11.55 20.21 11.41
C ARG A 108 -11.15 21.11 10.23
N TRP A 109 -10.14 21.95 10.39
CA TRP A 109 -9.64 22.83 9.33
C TRP A 109 -8.95 22.06 8.20
N ALA A 110 -8.17 21.01 8.52
CA ALA A 110 -7.49 20.19 7.53
C ALA A 110 -8.46 19.29 6.75
N GLY A 111 -9.62 18.99 7.33
CA GLY A 111 -10.67 18.17 6.70
C GLY A 111 -11.10 18.68 5.33
N ARG A 112 -11.28 20.00 5.18
CA ARG A 112 -11.66 20.64 3.90
C ARG A 112 -10.59 20.42 2.83
N TYR A 113 -9.33 20.70 3.15
CA TYR A 113 -8.22 20.54 2.22
C TYR A 113 -7.99 19.09 1.83
N ARG A 114 -8.07 18.16 2.80
CA ARG A 114 -8.00 16.73 2.52
C ARG A 114 -9.09 16.26 1.58
N SER A 115 -10.32 16.76 1.72
CA SER A 115 -11.40 16.43 0.80
C SER A 115 -11.09 16.90 -0.62
N SER A 116 -10.57 18.11 -0.78
CA SER A 116 -10.16 18.62 -2.10
C SER A 116 -9.02 17.81 -2.69
N ILE A 117 -7.95 17.54 -1.92
CA ILE A 117 -6.83 16.72 -2.40
C ILE A 117 -7.30 15.32 -2.78
N ARG A 118 -8.19 14.72 -1.98
CA ARG A 118 -8.78 13.41 -2.27
C ARG A 118 -9.59 13.38 -3.58
N LYS A 119 -10.23 14.50 -3.94
CA LYS A 119 -11.00 14.64 -5.18
C LYS A 119 -10.08 14.79 -6.41
N TYR A 120 -9.05 15.62 -6.32
CA TYR A 120 -8.20 15.95 -7.49
C TYR A 120 -6.98 15.04 -7.65
N PHE A 121 -6.45 14.51 -6.55
CA PHE A 121 -5.23 13.71 -6.50
C PHE A 121 -5.49 12.35 -5.86
N ARG A 122 -6.45 11.60 -6.40
CA ARG A 122 -6.85 10.31 -5.82
C ARG A 122 -5.70 9.30 -5.72
N PHE A 123 -4.70 9.38 -6.60
CA PHE A 123 -3.53 8.51 -6.48
C PHE A 123 -2.68 8.84 -5.24
N LEU A 124 -2.60 10.10 -4.80
CA LEU A 124 -1.90 10.51 -3.56
C LEU A 124 -2.63 10.07 -2.29
N THR A 125 -3.86 9.57 -2.40
CA THR A 125 -4.62 9.12 -1.21
C THR A 125 -4.32 7.66 -0.92
N ARG A 126 -4.01 6.88 -1.97
CA ARG A 126 -3.57 5.48 -1.88
C ARG A 126 -2.20 5.42 -1.20
N LEU A 127 -2.05 4.48 -0.28
CA LEU A 127 -0.84 4.26 0.52
C LEU A 127 0.40 4.05 -0.36
N THR A 128 0.29 3.26 -1.43
CA THR A 128 1.34 3.04 -2.44
C THR A 128 1.67 4.35 -3.16
N GLY A 129 0.67 5.12 -3.55
CA GLY A 129 0.86 6.42 -4.21
C GLY A 129 1.54 7.44 -3.30
N LYS A 130 1.16 7.49 -2.02
CA LYS A 130 1.85 8.31 -1.00
C LYS A 130 3.32 7.93 -0.86
N ALA A 131 3.60 6.64 -0.73
CA ALA A 131 4.96 6.13 -0.57
C ALA A 131 5.83 6.46 -1.79
N LEU A 132 5.33 6.21 -3.01
CA LEU A 132 6.04 6.55 -4.25
C LEU A 132 6.25 8.06 -4.38
N TRP A 133 5.26 8.87 -4.01
CA TRP A 133 5.36 10.32 -4.03
C TRP A 133 6.41 10.83 -3.04
N LEU A 134 6.45 10.30 -1.81
CA LEU A 134 7.49 10.63 -0.83
C LEU A 134 8.88 10.18 -1.30
N LEU A 135 8.99 9.05 -1.99
CA LEU A 135 10.26 8.59 -2.55
C LEU A 135 10.80 9.60 -3.57
N PHE A 136 9.91 10.10 -4.43
CA PHE A 136 10.20 11.16 -5.39
C PHE A 136 10.55 12.49 -4.71
N LEU A 137 9.83 12.88 -3.65
CA LEU A 137 10.19 14.07 -2.87
C LEU A 137 11.53 13.91 -2.13
N GLY A 138 11.89 12.70 -1.71
CA GLY A 138 13.20 12.39 -1.11
C GLY A 138 14.35 12.58 -2.09
N SER A 139 14.20 12.11 -3.34
CA SER A 139 15.20 12.33 -4.38
C SER A 139 15.28 13.79 -4.80
N MET A 140 14.14 14.49 -4.92
CA MET A 140 14.13 15.95 -5.14
C MET A 140 14.81 16.71 -4.01
N THR A 141 14.59 16.32 -2.74
CA THR A 141 15.25 16.91 -1.57
C THR A 141 16.77 16.83 -1.69
N ALA A 142 17.31 15.68 -2.12
CA ALA A 142 18.74 15.50 -2.33
C ALA A 142 19.31 16.44 -3.40
N VAL A 143 18.57 16.64 -4.50
CA VAL A 143 18.98 17.52 -5.60
C VAL A 143 18.86 19.00 -5.21
N THR A 144 17.76 19.38 -4.58
CA THR A 144 17.45 20.77 -4.20
C THR A 144 18.42 21.33 -3.16
N LEU A 145 18.83 20.51 -2.19
CA LEU A 145 19.75 20.94 -1.13
C LEU A 145 21.21 20.57 -1.43
N TRP A 146 21.55 20.13 -2.63
CA TRP A 146 22.94 19.78 -2.92
C TRP A 146 23.83 21.04 -2.84
N PRO A 147 24.84 21.08 -1.94
CA PRO A 147 25.65 22.27 -1.77
C PRO A 147 26.48 22.56 -3.02
N SER A 148 26.40 23.78 -3.53
CA SER A 148 27.24 24.25 -4.64
C SER A 148 28.70 24.45 -4.20
N ASN A 149 28.93 24.85 -2.94
CA ASN A 149 30.27 24.99 -2.38
C ASN A 149 30.69 23.71 -1.64
N ARG A 150 31.82 23.12 -2.05
CA ARG A 150 32.41 21.91 -1.44
C ARG A 150 32.75 22.06 0.04
N GLN A 151 32.94 23.27 0.54
CA GLN A 151 33.29 23.53 1.94
C GLN A 151 32.07 23.52 2.88
N ALA A 152 30.84 23.46 2.36
CA ALA A 152 29.61 23.44 3.15
C ALA A 152 29.29 22.04 3.69
N HIS A 153 30.20 21.44 4.46
CA HIS A 153 30.08 20.08 5.00
C HIS A 153 28.82 19.89 5.87
N ALA A 154 28.44 20.90 6.65
CA ALA A 154 27.23 20.85 7.48
C ALA A 154 25.94 20.75 6.64
N LEU A 155 25.86 21.51 5.54
CA LEU A 155 24.71 21.47 4.64
C LEU A 155 24.66 20.13 3.91
N LEU A 156 25.81 19.62 3.44
CA LEU A 156 25.91 18.28 2.85
C LEU A 156 25.38 17.19 3.80
N PHE A 157 25.85 17.20 5.05
CA PHE A 157 25.41 16.24 6.06
C PHE A 157 23.90 16.33 6.29
N PHE A 158 23.36 17.54 6.46
CA PHE A 158 21.93 17.76 6.61
C PHE A 158 21.12 17.26 5.41
N THR A 159 21.57 17.53 4.19
CA THR A 159 20.95 17.04 2.94
C THR A 159 20.91 15.51 2.90
N ILE A 160 22.02 14.86 3.24
CA ILE A 160 22.10 13.39 3.27
C ILE A 160 21.13 12.84 4.31
N CYS A 161 21.14 13.36 5.54
CA CYS A 161 20.25 12.90 6.61
C CYS A 161 18.77 13.09 6.25
N LEU A 162 18.41 14.25 5.71
CA LEU A 162 17.02 14.58 5.40
C LEU A 162 16.49 13.76 4.21
N SER A 163 17.25 13.68 3.12
CA SER A 163 16.89 12.86 1.96
C SER A 163 16.83 11.37 2.32
N PHE A 164 17.81 10.87 3.07
CA PHE A 164 17.82 9.49 3.54
C PHE A 164 16.62 9.19 4.44
N PHE A 165 16.26 10.09 5.35
CA PHE A 165 15.09 9.93 6.21
C PHE A 165 13.80 9.86 5.40
N VAL A 166 13.56 10.82 4.49
CA VAL A 166 12.34 10.86 3.65
C VAL A 166 12.27 9.61 2.76
N SER A 167 13.36 9.23 2.11
CA SER A 167 13.42 8.02 1.27
C SER A 167 13.25 6.73 2.07
N SER A 168 13.80 6.63 3.28
CA SER A 168 13.64 5.46 4.14
C SER A 168 12.20 5.28 4.59
N VAL A 169 11.54 6.37 5.01
CA VAL A 169 10.11 6.37 5.35
C VAL A 169 9.26 5.97 4.13
N ALA A 170 9.60 6.46 2.95
CA ALA A 170 8.92 6.08 1.71
C ALA A 170 9.04 4.58 1.40
N ILE A 171 10.24 4.00 1.53
CA ILE A 171 10.47 2.56 1.32
C ILE A 171 9.70 1.72 2.34
N VAL A 172 9.76 2.10 3.63
CA VAL A 172 8.98 1.46 4.70
C VAL A 172 7.49 1.49 4.38
N GLY A 173 6.97 2.65 3.95
CA GLY A 173 5.59 2.82 3.53
C GLY A 173 5.21 1.93 2.35
N LEU A 174 6.10 1.82 1.35
CA LEU A 174 5.89 1.00 0.17
C LEU A 174 5.82 -0.49 0.51
N LEU A 175 6.69 -0.97 1.39
CA LEU A 175 6.67 -2.37 1.86
C LEU A 175 5.36 -2.71 2.59
N ILE A 176 4.87 -1.79 3.44
CA ILE A 176 3.58 -1.95 4.11
C ILE A 176 2.43 -1.96 3.09
N ALA A 177 2.45 -1.06 2.11
CA ALA A 177 1.43 -0.97 1.07
C ALA A 177 1.36 -2.24 0.22
N ILE A 178 2.52 -2.79 -0.18
CA ILE A 178 2.59 -4.02 -0.96
C ILE A 178 2.07 -5.21 -0.15
N ARG A 179 2.47 -5.36 1.12
CA ARG A 179 1.93 -6.39 2.01
C ARG A 179 0.40 -6.32 2.09
N LYS A 180 -0.17 -5.15 2.34
CA LYS A 180 -1.63 -5.01 2.46
C LYS A 180 -2.33 -5.28 1.13
N SER A 181 -1.74 -4.87 0.01
CA SER A 181 -2.26 -5.15 -1.33
C SER A 181 -2.26 -6.66 -1.63
N LEU A 182 -1.19 -7.37 -1.26
CA LEU A 182 -1.10 -8.83 -1.40
C LEU A 182 -2.12 -9.57 -0.51
N ARG A 183 -2.32 -9.09 0.73
CA ARG A 183 -3.36 -9.64 1.63
C ARG A 183 -4.76 -9.46 1.05
N LEU A 184 -5.06 -8.28 0.48
CA LEU A 184 -6.35 -8.03 -0.19
C LEU A 184 -6.52 -8.91 -1.43
N GLU A 185 -5.47 -9.12 -2.21
CA GLU A 185 -5.49 -10.00 -3.39
C GLU A 185 -5.73 -11.48 -2.99
N LYS A 186 -5.18 -11.93 -1.86
CA LYS A 186 -5.49 -13.27 -1.31
C LYS A 186 -6.97 -13.42 -0.98
N VAL A 187 -7.58 -12.41 -0.38
CA VAL A 187 -9.03 -12.40 -0.09
C VAL A 187 -9.82 -12.45 -1.39
N ARG A 188 -9.49 -11.60 -2.37
CA ARG A 188 -10.15 -11.59 -3.68
C ARG A 188 -10.12 -12.97 -4.34
N LYS A 189 -8.95 -13.62 -4.36
CA LYS A 189 -8.79 -14.98 -4.91
C LYS A 189 -9.59 -16.02 -4.14
N ALA A 190 -9.63 -15.93 -2.80
CA ALA A 190 -10.43 -16.82 -1.96
C ALA A 190 -11.93 -16.70 -2.27
N ILE A 191 -12.43 -15.47 -2.46
CA ILE A 191 -13.82 -15.23 -2.88
C ILE A 191 -14.07 -15.85 -4.26
N LEU A 192 -13.22 -15.59 -5.25
CA LEU A 192 -13.37 -16.16 -6.61
C LEU A 192 -13.44 -17.70 -6.59
N MET A 193 -12.59 -18.34 -5.78
CA MET A 193 -12.58 -19.80 -5.61
C MET A 193 -13.83 -20.32 -4.90
N SER A 194 -14.24 -19.67 -3.81
CA SER A 194 -15.42 -20.10 -3.04
C SER A 194 -16.72 -19.97 -3.83
N CYS A 195 -16.80 -18.99 -4.73
CA CYS A 195 -18.05 -18.63 -5.41
C CYS A 195 -18.14 -19.16 -6.85
N LYS A 196 -17.08 -19.77 -7.40
CA LYS A 196 -17.01 -20.26 -8.79
C LYS A 196 -17.51 -19.24 -9.83
N GLY A 197 -17.29 -17.94 -9.59
CA GLY A 197 -17.75 -16.85 -10.45
C GLY A 197 -19.07 -16.18 -10.05
N ALA A 198 -19.86 -16.73 -9.12
CA ALA A 198 -21.08 -16.13 -8.59
C ALA A 198 -20.81 -15.13 -7.44
N TYR A 199 -19.87 -14.20 -7.64
CA TYR A 199 -19.44 -13.27 -6.58
C TYR A 199 -20.48 -12.17 -6.26
N ILE A 200 -21.41 -11.89 -7.18
CA ILE A 200 -22.52 -10.95 -6.94
C ILE A 200 -23.51 -11.48 -5.88
N ASP A 201 -23.81 -12.77 -5.91
CA ASP A 201 -24.69 -13.38 -4.91
C ASP A 201 -24.05 -13.32 -3.52
N VAL A 202 -22.72 -13.44 -3.46
CA VAL A 202 -21.97 -13.24 -2.23
C VAL A 202 -22.01 -11.80 -1.77
N TYR A 203 -21.83 -10.82 -2.65
CA TYR A 203 -22.01 -9.42 -2.29
C TYR A 203 -23.37 -9.17 -1.62
N ARG A 204 -24.45 -9.62 -2.25
CA ARG A 204 -25.83 -9.45 -1.74
C ARG A 204 -26.08 -10.19 -0.43
N LYS A 205 -25.39 -11.29 -0.18
CA LYS A 205 -25.46 -12.02 1.09
C LYS A 205 -24.85 -11.23 2.25
N TYR A 206 -23.82 -10.42 2.03
CA TYR A 206 -23.13 -9.71 3.13
C TYR A 206 -23.54 -8.24 3.26
N ALA A 207 -23.96 -7.57 2.19
CA ALA A 207 -24.45 -6.20 2.22
C ALA A 207 -25.92 -6.12 2.71
N MET A 208 -26.16 -6.46 3.98
CA MET A 208 -27.52 -6.59 4.53
C MET A 208 -28.03 -5.32 5.22
N THR A 209 -27.14 -4.53 5.81
CA THR A 209 -27.52 -3.41 6.70
C THR A 209 -28.17 -2.28 5.92
N ASP A 210 -27.59 -1.90 4.78
CA ASP A 210 -28.16 -0.92 3.86
C ASP A 210 -27.74 -1.24 2.41
N PRO A 211 -28.58 -1.99 1.67
CA PRO A 211 -28.28 -2.37 0.29
C PRO A 211 -28.13 -1.18 -0.66
N GLN A 212 -28.72 -0.02 -0.34
CA GLN A 212 -28.63 1.18 -1.19
C GLN A 212 -27.32 1.94 -0.94
N HIS A 213 -26.83 1.92 0.31
CA HIS A 213 -25.57 2.56 0.66
C HIS A 213 -24.35 1.71 0.26
N GLY A 214 -24.46 0.38 0.36
CA GLY A 214 -23.42 -0.57 -0.01
C GLY A 214 -22.80 -1.28 1.20
N MET A 215 -21.85 -2.17 0.93
CA MET A 215 -21.21 -3.02 1.96
C MET A 215 -20.31 -2.20 2.89
N GLN A 216 -20.62 -2.23 4.19
CA GLN A 216 -19.89 -1.50 5.23
C GLN A 216 -18.64 -2.24 5.71
N PHE A 217 -17.77 -1.54 6.47
CA PHE A 217 -16.50 -2.08 6.98
C PHE A 217 -16.65 -3.43 7.70
N GLU A 218 -17.62 -3.54 8.60
CA GLU A 218 -17.85 -4.74 9.40
C GLU A 218 -18.35 -5.91 8.53
N GLU A 219 -19.23 -5.63 7.57
CA GLU A 219 -19.77 -6.62 6.63
C GLU A 219 -18.67 -7.17 5.70
N PHE A 220 -17.82 -6.28 5.19
CA PHE A 220 -16.67 -6.69 4.38
C PHE A 220 -15.65 -7.49 5.20
N ASN A 221 -15.37 -7.08 6.44
CA ASN A 221 -14.45 -7.81 7.30
C ASN A 221 -15.00 -9.20 7.66
N ARG A 222 -16.32 -9.32 7.87
CA ARG A 222 -17.00 -10.59 8.07
C ARG A 222 -16.92 -11.48 6.82
N LEU A 223 -17.16 -10.93 5.63
CA LEU A 223 -16.96 -11.64 4.36
C LEU A 223 -15.52 -12.20 4.26
N CYS A 224 -14.52 -11.37 4.56
CA CYS A 224 -13.11 -11.77 4.55
C CYS A 224 -12.83 -12.92 5.52
N ALA A 225 -13.37 -12.85 6.74
CA ALA A 225 -13.24 -13.91 7.73
C ALA A 225 -13.88 -15.21 7.22
N ASP A 226 -15.11 -15.16 6.72
CA ASP A 226 -15.86 -16.35 6.32
C ASP A 226 -15.20 -17.07 5.14
N VAL A 227 -14.76 -16.35 4.10
CA VAL A 227 -14.12 -16.96 2.91
C VAL A 227 -12.70 -17.45 3.14
N THR A 228 -12.06 -17.01 4.23
CA THR A 228 -10.69 -17.42 4.58
C THR A 228 -10.64 -18.36 5.78
N GLY A 229 -11.78 -18.77 6.32
CA GLY A 229 -11.87 -19.61 7.52
C GLY A 229 -11.31 -18.93 8.78
N GLY A 230 -11.52 -17.61 8.90
CA GLY A 230 -11.06 -16.76 10.00
C GLY A 230 -9.59 -16.34 9.93
N ARG A 231 -8.84 -16.75 8.89
CA ARG A 231 -7.39 -16.50 8.80
C ARG A 231 -7.03 -15.06 8.46
N LEU A 232 -7.90 -14.35 7.73
CA LEU A 232 -7.68 -12.96 7.35
C LEU A 232 -8.81 -12.07 7.86
N GLN A 233 -8.43 -11.21 8.81
CA GLN A 233 -9.24 -10.07 9.26
C GLN A 233 -8.38 -8.81 9.17
N PHE A 234 -9.05 -7.69 8.93
CA PHE A 234 -8.44 -6.38 8.84
C PHE A 234 -8.85 -5.53 10.05
N ASP A 235 -7.89 -4.78 10.58
CA ASP A 235 -8.17 -3.76 11.59
C ASP A 235 -8.90 -2.57 10.95
N ILE A 236 -9.54 -1.73 11.77
CA ILE A 236 -10.27 -0.52 11.32
C ILE A 236 -9.39 0.40 10.48
N THR A 237 -8.10 0.50 10.82
CA THR A 237 -7.12 1.31 10.11
C THR A 237 -6.88 0.77 8.69
N ASP A 238 -6.81 -0.56 8.55
CA ASP A 238 -6.60 -1.24 7.28
C ASP A 238 -7.84 -1.19 6.40
N LEU A 239 -9.02 -1.34 6.99
CA LEU A 239 -10.30 -1.18 6.31
C LEU A 239 -10.43 0.21 5.71
N GLY A 240 -10.02 1.25 6.43
CA GLY A 240 -9.97 2.62 5.90
C GLY A 240 -9.06 2.76 4.67
N ILE A 241 -7.89 2.10 4.66
CA ILE A 241 -6.99 2.09 3.50
C ILE A 241 -7.62 1.34 2.32
N ILE A 242 -8.18 0.15 2.57
CA ILE A 242 -8.82 -0.69 1.56
C ILE A 242 -9.98 0.05 0.90
N TYR A 243 -10.85 0.64 1.69
CA TYR A 243 -11.99 1.38 1.16
C TYR A 243 -11.55 2.65 0.43
N ASN A 244 -10.51 3.35 0.87
CA ASN A 244 -9.99 4.46 0.08
C ASN A 244 -9.48 4.02 -1.32
N ALA A 245 -9.11 2.75 -1.49
CA ALA A 245 -8.75 2.19 -2.78
C ALA A 245 -9.96 1.67 -3.60
N LEU A 246 -10.95 1.06 -2.93
CA LEU A 246 -12.09 0.38 -3.55
C LEU A 246 -13.36 1.24 -3.71
N ASP A 247 -13.61 2.19 -2.81
CA ASP A 247 -14.76 3.09 -2.84
C ASP A 247 -14.44 4.29 -3.75
N ASP A 248 -15.18 4.41 -4.86
CA ASP A 248 -15.01 5.50 -5.80
C ASP A 248 -15.50 6.85 -5.29
N HIS A 249 -16.50 6.80 -4.42
CA HIS A 249 -17.27 7.96 -4.00
C HIS A 249 -16.93 8.41 -2.57
N GLN A 250 -16.03 7.71 -1.87
CA GLN A 250 -15.57 8.01 -0.52
C GLN A 250 -16.70 8.10 0.52
N LYS A 251 -17.73 7.29 0.33
CA LYS A 251 -18.88 7.15 1.23
C LYS A 251 -18.65 6.15 2.36
N SER A 252 -17.50 5.48 2.40
CA SER A 252 -17.15 4.41 3.35
C SER A 252 -18.00 3.15 3.20
N ALA A 253 -18.47 2.89 1.97
CA ALA A 253 -19.27 1.73 1.59
C ALA A 253 -18.91 1.31 0.17
N ILE A 254 -18.81 0.00 -0.09
CA ILE A 254 -18.52 -0.55 -1.43
C ILE A 254 -19.84 -0.95 -2.08
N ASN A 255 -20.13 -0.41 -3.27
CA ASN A 255 -21.32 -0.79 -4.04
C ASN A 255 -21.16 -2.09 -4.82
N GLU A 256 -22.28 -2.68 -5.27
CA GLU A 256 -22.28 -3.90 -6.11
C GLU A 256 -21.42 -3.73 -7.37
N ARG A 257 -21.49 -2.55 -8.03
CA ARG A 257 -20.66 -2.20 -9.19
C ARG A 257 -19.17 -2.19 -8.84
N GLU A 258 -18.78 -1.46 -7.79
CA GLU A 258 -17.39 -1.32 -7.36
C GLU A 258 -16.81 -2.68 -6.91
N PHE A 259 -17.61 -3.48 -6.22
CA PHE A 259 -17.27 -4.85 -5.86
C PHE A 259 -17.06 -5.72 -7.10
N SER A 260 -17.97 -5.68 -8.07
CA SER A 260 -17.86 -6.42 -9.33
C SER A 260 -16.60 -6.03 -10.13
N GLU A 261 -16.32 -4.73 -10.21
CA GLU A 261 -15.11 -4.19 -10.86
C GLU A 261 -13.84 -4.68 -10.14
N TRP A 262 -13.84 -4.68 -8.80
CA TRP A 262 -12.73 -5.25 -8.03
C TRP A 262 -12.55 -6.75 -8.30
N MET A 263 -13.64 -7.52 -8.32
CA MET A 263 -13.60 -8.96 -8.54
C MET A 263 -13.10 -9.34 -9.94
N THR A 264 -13.43 -8.54 -10.96
CA THR A 264 -13.03 -8.76 -12.36
C THR A 264 -11.69 -8.11 -12.74
N GLY A 265 -11.20 -7.16 -11.94
CA GLY A 265 -10.02 -6.34 -12.25
C GLY A 265 -8.66 -7.03 -12.11
N SER A 266 -7.60 -6.22 -12.00
CA SER A 266 -6.25 -6.71 -11.63
C SER A 266 -5.98 -6.43 -10.16
N MET A 267 -4.78 -6.78 -9.67
CA MET A 267 -4.38 -6.56 -8.29
C MET A 267 -4.59 -5.09 -7.88
N THR A 268 -5.27 -4.88 -6.75
CA THR A 268 -5.52 -3.53 -6.21
C THR A 268 -4.32 -3.06 -5.40
N TYR A 269 -3.67 -1.99 -5.86
CA TYR A 269 -2.62 -1.31 -5.10
C TYR A 269 -3.25 -0.35 -4.10
N LEU A 270 -3.07 -0.68 -2.82
CA LEU A 270 -3.58 0.07 -1.68
C LEU A 270 -2.80 1.34 -1.41
#